data_AF-A0A2V2D0E8-F1
#
_entry.id   AF-A0A2V2D0E8-F1
#
_cell.length_a   1.000
_cell.length_b   1.000
_cell.length_c   1.000
_cell.angle_alpha   90.00
_cell.angle_beta   90.00
_cell.angle_gamma   90.00
#
_symmetry.space_group_name_H-M   'P 1'
#
loop_
_entity.id
_entity.type
_entity.pdbx_description
1 polymer ?
#
loop_
_entity_poly.entity_id
_entity_poly.type
_entity_poly.pdbx_seq_one_letter_code
_entity_poly.pdbx_strand_id
1 'polypeptide(L)'
;MKTVSILYHIIKNYMIRNKSIFIVFITSYILMGLLIVFIYGAFFPYVSERRSKDLLDCRYIVNFDGEMPIDYLSRFYQNMFIKDSRHFEVETRLSGQADSLSIHSVFSPEHDVILALKQSGRLYFTEDEIKNSERVAIVTPDLGQLGDTITVDAIGDLKIIGVLDTIIPRSIYIPCSLFLNENFTVNTMYFVVQSRLNLQEIKSLEDFLYANENVFIVQGPAPTMSVITSDISSWLISFFIILLVIFILFLFFAQYMSEKNKRVYAILGILGERKEGILFLLIIERGTLVLTSMCVASVIHFFIRNTLHRILNLPDCKMIFNDYVIVALLCFLASLIAAIPYAVSYLFKQYTVQLKQSE
;
A
#
# COMPACT_ATOMS: atom_id res chain seq x y z
N MET A 1 37.70 -5.13 16.79
CA MET A 1 38.16 -6.55 16.71
C MET A 1 37.93 -7.34 18.01
N LYS A 2 38.28 -6.83 19.20
CA LYS A 2 38.07 -7.56 20.47
C LYS A 2 36.59 -7.84 20.79
N THR A 3 35.71 -6.85 20.70
CA THR A 3 34.27 -7.00 21.00
C THR A 3 33.57 -8.02 20.12
N VAL A 4 33.83 -8.00 18.81
CA VAL A 4 33.25 -8.97 17.85
C VAL A 4 33.76 -10.39 18.12
N SER A 5 35.04 -10.54 18.47
CA SER A 5 35.61 -11.84 18.85
C SER A 5 35.00 -12.39 20.14
N ILE A 6 34.82 -11.53 21.16
CA ILE A 6 34.15 -11.87 22.42
C ILE A 6 32.70 -12.26 22.15
N LEU A 7 31.97 -11.48 21.35
CA LEU A 7 30.59 -11.75 20.95
C LEU A 7 30.46 -13.11 20.27
N TYR A 8 31.33 -13.39 19.29
CA TYR A 8 31.39 -14.67 18.62
C TYR A 8 31.65 -15.80 19.61
N HIS A 9 32.55 -15.61 20.58
CA HIS A 9 32.85 -16.62 21.59
C HIS A 9 31.65 -16.87 22.52
N ILE A 10 30.93 -15.83 22.93
CA ILE A 10 29.72 -15.95 23.75
C ILE A 10 28.64 -16.76 23.00
N ILE A 11 28.37 -16.41 21.73
CA ILE A 11 27.38 -17.12 20.90
C ILE A 11 27.82 -18.57 20.65
N LYS A 12 29.09 -18.79 20.33
CA LYS A 12 29.65 -20.12 20.10
C LYS A 12 29.58 -21.00 21.36
N ASN A 13 29.90 -20.45 22.52
CA ASN A 13 29.84 -21.19 23.77
C ASN A 13 28.40 -21.63 24.10
N TYR A 14 27.42 -20.78 23.75
CA TYR A 14 26.01 -21.12 23.85
C TYR A 14 25.62 -22.28 22.93
N MET A 15 26.03 -22.22 21.65
CA MET A 15 25.81 -23.30 20.68
C MET A 15 26.38 -24.64 21.13
N ILE A 16 27.58 -24.63 21.73
CA ILE A 16 28.27 -25.86 22.14
C ILE A 16 27.62 -26.45 23.40
N ARG A 17 27.29 -25.65 24.42
CA ARG A 17 26.73 -26.16 25.67
C ARG A 17 25.29 -26.68 25.52
N ASN A 18 24.46 -26.06 24.68
CA ASN A 18 23.03 -26.41 24.57
C ASN A 18 22.51 -26.30 23.12
N LYS A 19 23.06 -27.12 22.21
CA LYS A 19 22.76 -27.08 20.76
C LYS A 19 21.26 -27.15 20.44
N SER A 20 20.53 -28.10 21.01
CA SER A 20 19.11 -28.31 20.71
C SER A 20 18.27 -27.09 21.08
N ILE A 21 18.56 -26.53 22.24
CA ILE A 21 17.86 -25.36 22.78
C ILE A 21 18.17 -24.12 21.93
N PHE A 22 19.43 -23.93 21.53
CA PHE A 22 19.81 -22.84 20.63
C PHE A 22 19.09 -22.92 19.28
N ILE A 23 18.99 -24.11 18.68
CA ILE A 23 18.27 -24.31 17.41
C ILE A 23 16.80 -23.96 17.56
N VAL A 24 16.14 -24.43 18.61
CA VAL A 24 14.73 -24.10 18.89
C VAL A 24 14.56 -22.59 19.00
N PHE A 25 15.49 -21.89 19.69
CA PHE A 25 15.41 -20.44 19.83
C PHE A 25 15.59 -19.68 18.51
N ILE A 26 16.65 -19.98 17.75
CA ILE A 26 16.87 -19.32 16.45
C ILE A 26 15.69 -19.58 15.51
N THR A 27 15.17 -20.81 15.48
CA THR A 27 14.00 -21.15 14.66
C THR A 27 12.77 -20.35 15.11
N SER A 28 12.58 -20.19 16.42
CA SER A 28 11.49 -19.38 16.98
C SER A 28 11.63 -17.90 16.60
N TYR A 29 12.85 -17.35 16.63
CA TYR A 29 13.10 -15.97 16.18
C TYR A 29 12.81 -15.78 14.70
N ILE A 30 13.20 -16.74 13.86
CA ILE A 30 12.93 -16.69 12.42
C ILE A 30 11.42 -16.78 12.15
N LEU A 31 10.71 -17.70 12.81
CA LEU A 31 9.26 -17.86 12.67
C LEU A 31 8.49 -16.62 13.15
N MET A 32 8.90 -16.03 14.27
CA MET A 32 8.31 -14.78 14.76
C MET A 32 8.62 -13.63 13.80
N GLY A 33 9.86 -13.50 13.34
CA GLY A 33 10.22 -12.51 12.33
C GLY A 33 9.39 -12.65 11.06
N LEU A 34 9.16 -13.89 10.60
CA LEU A 34 8.31 -14.19 9.45
C LEU A 34 6.87 -13.72 9.67
N LEU A 35 6.30 -14.01 10.84
CA LEU A 35 4.95 -13.59 11.20
C LEU A 35 4.83 -12.06 11.19
N ILE A 36 5.79 -11.35 11.79
CA ILE A 36 5.78 -9.89 11.87
C ILE A 36 5.86 -9.27 10.48
N VAL A 37 6.83 -9.73 9.68
CA VAL A 37 7.02 -9.25 8.31
C VAL A 37 5.77 -9.52 7.47
N PHE A 38 5.16 -10.70 7.62
CA PHE A 38 3.92 -11.03 6.94
C PHE A 38 2.76 -10.12 7.34
N ILE A 39 2.53 -9.95 8.65
CA ILE A 39 1.44 -9.09 9.15
C ILE A 39 1.63 -7.65 8.69
N TYR A 40 2.86 -7.14 8.77
CA TYR A 40 3.20 -5.81 8.28
C TYR A 40 2.92 -5.69 6.78
N GLY A 41 3.37 -6.66 5.98
CA GLY A 41 3.22 -6.63 4.53
C GLY A 41 1.79 -6.80 4.03
N ALA A 42 0.97 -7.59 4.74
CA ALA A 42 -0.40 -7.88 4.34
C ALA A 42 -1.41 -6.84 4.82
N PHE A 43 -1.22 -6.32 6.04
CA PHE A 43 -2.27 -5.56 6.71
C PHE A 43 -1.91 -4.10 6.96
N PHE A 44 -0.64 -3.69 6.88
CA PHE A 44 -0.30 -2.28 7.11
C PHE A 44 -0.88 -1.43 5.98
N PRO A 45 -1.81 -0.48 6.25
CA PRO A 45 -2.55 0.24 5.21
C PRO A 45 -1.64 0.92 4.18
N TYR A 46 -0.53 1.49 4.65
CA TYR A 46 0.46 2.13 3.77
C TYR A 46 1.14 1.16 2.79
N VAL A 47 1.29 -0.11 3.16
CA VAL A 47 1.91 -1.14 2.30
C VAL A 47 0.85 -1.82 1.45
N SER A 48 -0.30 -2.19 2.01
CA SER A 48 -1.38 -2.86 1.29
C SER A 48 -1.95 -1.98 0.17
N GLU A 49 -2.12 -0.68 0.41
CA GLU A 49 -2.68 0.25 -0.56
C GLU A 49 -1.64 0.88 -1.49
N ARG A 50 -0.35 0.71 -1.19
CA ARG A 50 0.74 1.25 -2.04
C ARG A 50 0.52 0.79 -3.48
N ARG A 51 0.61 1.69 -4.47
CA ARG A 51 0.48 1.31 -5.90
C ARG A 51 -0.75 0.41 -6.17
N SER A 52 -1.87 0.66 -5.48
CA SER A 52 -3.15 0.01 -5.80
C SER A 52 -3.44 0.12 -7.29
N LYS A 53 -4.01 -0.94 -7.87
CA LYS A 53 -4.47 -0.94 -9.26
C LYS A 53 -6.00 -0.82 -9.33
N ASP A 54 -6.66 -0.71 -8.20
CA ASP A 54 -8.11 -0.53 -8.17
C ASP A 54 -8.48 0.77 -8.89
N LEU A 55 -9.57 0.72 -9.66
CA LEU A 55 -9.96 1.80 -10.55
C LEU A 55 -10.27 3.08 -9.77
N LEU A 56 -10.99 2.95 -8.65
CA LEU A 56 -11.36 4.08 -7.79
C LEU A 56 -10.12 4.76 -7.18
N ASP A 57 -9.12 3.98 -6.77
CA ASP A 57 -7.85 4.47 -6.21
C ASP A 57 -6.93 5.13 -7.24
N CYS A 58 -7.30 5.06 -8.52
CA CYS A 58 -6.49 5.55 -9.64
C CYS A 58 -7.22 6.61 -10.48
N ARG A 59 -8.49 6.93 -10.19
CA ARG A 59 -9.29 7.87 -10.97
C ARG A 59 -9.05 9.31 -10.53
N TYR A 60 -8.78 10.18 -11.50
CA TYR A 60 -8.64 11.61 -11.33
C TYR A 60 -9.69 12.33 -12.18
N ILE A 61 -10.17 13.46 -11.67
CA ILE A 61 -11.16 14.33 -12.30
C ILE A 61 -10.54 15.72 -12.41
N VAL A 62 -10.62 16.32 -13.58
CA VAL A 62 -10.16 17.69 -13.83
C VAL A 62 -11.33 18.48 -14.40
N ASN A 63 -11.78 19.48 -13.65
CA ASN A 63 -12.82 20.40 -14.08
C ASN A 63 -12.18 21.68 -14.64
N PHE A 64 -12.67 22.11 -15.79
CA PHE A 64 -12.23 23.33 -16.44
C PHE A 64 -13.08 24.54 -16.03
N ASP A 65 -12.47 25.72 -16.04
CA ASP A 65 -13.16 26.99 -15.95
C ASP A 65 -13.75 27.35 -17.32
N GLY A 66 -14.98 26.88 -17.56
CA GLY A 66 -15.69 27.03 -18.82
C GLY A 66 -15.60 25.82 -19.74
N GLU A 67 -15.93 26.05 -21.01
CA GLU A 67 -16.01 25.03 -22.06
C GLU A 67 -14.74 25.05 -22.93
N MET A 68 -14.03 23.94 -22.98
CA MET A 68 -12.78 23.81 -23.73
C MET A 68 -12.97 23.04 -25.03
N PRO A 69 -12.35 23.41 -26.16
CA PRO A 69 -12.35 22.57 -27.35
C PRO A 69 -11.57 21.28 -27.09
N ILE A 70 -11.97 20.17 -27.73
CA ILE A 70 -11.32 18.86 -27.50
C ILE A 70 -9.80 18.89 -27.76
N ASP A 71 -9.35 19.66 -28.76
CA ASP A 71 -7.93 19.83 -29.11
C ASP A 71 -7.10 20.45 -27.96
N TYR A 72 -7.75 21.18 -27.04
CA TYR A 72 -7.10 21.70 -25.84
C TYR A 72 -6.51 20.59 -24.98
N LEU A 73 -7.14 19.40 -24.96
CA LEU A 73 -6.72 18.27 -24.14
C LEU A 73 -5.36 17.69 -24.58
N SER A 74 -4.94 17.97 -25.82
CA SER A 74 -3.65 17.52 -26.36
C SER A 74 -2.45 17.94 -25.50
N ARG A 75 -2.57 19.07 -24.80
CA ARG A 75 -1.54 19.61 -23.89
C ARG A 75 -1.28 18.70 -22.70
N PHE A 76 -2.30 17.98 -22.23
CA PHE A 76 -2.20 17.10 -21.06
C PHE A 76 -1.49 15.77 -21.38
N TYR A 77 -1.47 15.34 -22.65
CA TYR A 77 -0.74 14.13 -23.07
C TYR A 77 0.79 14.26 -23.03
N GLN A 78 1.32 15.45 -22.70
CA GLN A 78 2.75 15.60 -22.36
C GLN A 78 3.11 14.95 -21.02
N ASN A 79 2.12 14.78 -20.13
CA ASN A 79 2.31 14.10 -18.85
C ASN A 79 2.13 12.59 -19.03
N MET A 80 3.14 11.82 -18.60
CA MET A 80 3.14 10.35 -18.73
C MET A 80 1.96 9.67 -18.03
N PHE A 81 1.47 10.21 -16.90
CA PHE A 81 0.35 9.59 -16.17
C PHE A 81 -0.97 9.69 -16.92
N ILE A 82 -1.14 10.75 -17.72
CA ILE A 82 -2.34 10.99 -18.52
C ILE A 82 -2.23 10.26 -19.85
N LYS A 83 -1.06 10.36 -20.51
CA LYS A 83 -0.76 9.69 -21.77
C LYS A 83 -0.91 8.16 -21.67
N ASP A 84 -0.35 7.58 -20.62
CA ASP A 84 -0.38 6.12 -20.41
C ASP A 84 -1.55 5.71 -19.51
N SER A 85 -2.62 6.51 -19.45
CA SER A 85 -3.80 6.19 -18.65
C SER A 85 -4.50 4.93 -19.17
N ARG A 86 -5.05 4.14 -18.24
CA ARG A 86 -5.84 2.93 -18.56
C ARG A 86 -7.21 3.29 -19.13
N HIS A 87 -7.70 4.46 -18.78
CA HIS A 87 -9.00 4.96 -19.18
C HIS A 87 -8.94 6.49 -19.25
N PHE A 88 -9.55 7.04 -20.29
CA PHE A 88 -9.71 8.48 -20.47
C PHE A 88 -11.15 8.76 -20.90
N GLU A 89 -11.82 9.67 -20.23
CA GLU A 89 -13.22 10.04 -20.46
C GLU A 89 -13.34 11.56 -20.40
N VAL A 90 -14.25 12.13 -21.19
CA VAL A 90 -14.59 13.55 -21.18
C VAL A 90 -16.08 13.73 -20.97
N GLU A 91 -16.46 14.85 -20.37
CA GLU A 91 -17.83 15.24 -20.11
C GLU A 91 -18.06 16.65 -20.67
N THR A 92 -19.18 16.80 -21.38
CA THR A 92 -19.80 18.09 -21.71
C THR A 92 -21.11 18.23 -20.95
N ARG A 93 -21.35 19.40 -20.36
CA ARG A 93 -22.57 19.72 -19.63
C ARG A 93 -23.42 20.66 -20.45
N LEU A 94 -24.56 20.16 -20.92
CA LEU A 94 -25.51 20.98 -21.65
C LEU A 94 -26.31 21.84 -20.66
N SER A 95 -26.07 23.15 -20.69
CA SER A 95 -26.78 24.13 -19.87
C SER A 95 -28.10 24.53 -20.53
N GLY A 96 -29.23 24.38 -19.84
CA GLY A 96 -30.54 24.79 -20.40
C GLY A 96 -31.80 24.18 -19.74
N GLN A 97 -31.66 23.20 -18.85
CA GLN A 97 -32.76 22.65 -18.05
C GLN A 97 -32.40 22.66 -16.56
N ALA A 98 -33.41 22.62 -15.70
CA ALA A 98 -33.27 22.69 -14.24
C ALA A 98 -32.32 21.62 -13.66
N ASP A 99 -32.11 20.52 -14.40
CA ASP A 99 -31.05 19.52 -14.19
C ASP A 99 -30.20 19.40 -15.46
N SER A 100 -28.91 19.75 -15.39
CA SER A 100 -27.98 19.70 -16.52
C SER A 100 -27.82 18.27 -17.03
N LEU A 101 -28.01 18.06 -18.34
CA LEU A 101 -27.73 16.79 -19.01
C LEU A 101 -26.22 16.70 -19.27
N SER A 102 -25.59 15.60 -18.83
CA SER A 102 -24.17 15.36 -19.09
C SER A 102 -23.99 14.36 -20.22
N ILE A 103 -23.21 14.73 -21.23
CA ILE A 103 -22.82 13.83 -22.32
C ILE A 103 -21.35 13.46 -22.11
N HIS A 104 -21.10 12.16 -22.09
CA HIS A 104 -19.82 11.55 -21.82
C HIS A 104 -19.31 10.84 -23.07
N SER A 105 -18.00 10.85 -23.24
CA SER A 105 -17.33 10.04 -24.25
C SER A 105 -16.02 9.49 -23.71
N VAL A 106 -15.74 8.23 -24.05
CA VAL A 106 -14.51 7.54 -23.65
C VAL A 106 -13.51 7.61 -24.81
N PHE A 107 -12.22 7.78 -24.52
CA PHE A 107 -11.12 7.84 -25.49
C PHE A 107 -9.99 6.88 -25.08
N SER A 108 -10.36 5.65 -24.69
CA SER A 108 -9.40 4.70 -24.11
C SER A 108 -8.66 3.90 -25.19
N PRO A 109 -7.38 3.55 -25.00
CA PRO A 109 -6.58 2.86 -26.02
C PRO A 109 -7.08 1.45 -26.39
N GLU A 110 -7.79 0.79 -25.47
CA GLU A 110 -8.25 -0.60 -25.60
C GLU A 110 -9.77 -0.73 -25.48
N HIS A 111 -10.54 0.06 -26.25
CA HIS A 111 -12.01 0.15 -26.30
C HIS A 111 -12.62 1.19 -25.36
N ASP A 112 -13.77 1.76 -25.79
CA ASP A 112 -14.61 2.67 -25.02
C ASP A 112 -15.39 1.94 -23.91
N VAL A 113 -14.67 1.35 -22.96
CA VAL A 113 -15.28 0.67 -21.81
C VAL A 113 -15.71 1.72 -20.80
N ILE A 114 -17.01 1.80 -20.55
CA ILE A 114 -17.57 2.64 -19.50
C ILE A 114 -17.34 1.97 -18.15
N LEU A 115 -16.67 2.68 -17.22
CA LEU A 115 -16.37 2.18 -15.88
C LEU A 115 -17.56 2.34 -14.92
N ALA A 116 -18.69 1.73 -15.27
CA ALA A 116 -19.92 1.73 -14.49
C ALA A 116 -20.54 0.33 -14.38
N LEU A 117 -21.44 0.14 -13.42
CA LEU A 117 -22.20 -1.09 -13.30
C LEU A 117 -23.23 -1.19 -14.43
N LYS A 118 -23.47 -2.41 -14.92
CA LYS A 118 -24.45 -2.68 -15.98
C LYS A 118 -25.78 -3.03 -15.37
N GLN A 119 -26.83 -2.33 -15.79
CA GLN A 119 -28.20 -2.76 -15.55
C GLN A 119 -28.71 -3.64 -16.71
N SER A 120 -28.59 -3.16 -17.95
CA SER A 120 -29.01 -3.90 -19.15
C SER A 120 -28.22 -3.50 -20.41
N GLY A 121 -28.26 -4.33 -21.47
CA GLY A 121 -27.60 -4.02 -22.75
C GLY A 121 -26.07 -4.11 -22.74
N ARG A 122 -25.36 -3.16 -23.36
CA ARG A 122 -23.89 -3.14 -23.46
C ARG A 122 -23.27 -2.00 -22.62
N LEU A 123 -21.99 -2.14 -22.25
CA LEU A 123 -21.19 -1.12 -21.55
C LEU A 123 -20.08 -0.51 -22.44
N TYR A 124 -20.10 -0.83 -23.72
CA TYR A 124 -19.09 -0.41 -24.68
C TYR A 124 -19.73 -0.28 -26.06
N PHE A 125 -19.13 0.61 -26.86
CA PHE A 125 -19.43 0.74 -28.28
C PHE A 125 -18.58 -0.24 -29.08
N THR A 126 -19.13 -0.78 -30.17
CA THR A 126 -18.37 -1.62 -31.10
C THR A 126 -17.47 -0.76 -31.98
N GLU A 127 -16.43 -1.38 -32.55
CA GLU A 127 -15.52 -0.70 -33.49
C GLU A 127 -16.27 -0.12 -34.69
N ASP A 128 -17.31 -0.79 -35.19
CA ASP A 128 -18.13 -0.30 -36.31
C ASP A 128 -18.96 0.93 -35.91
N GLU A 129 -19.55 0.91 -34.71
CA GLU A 129 -20.31 2.05 -34.17
C GLU A 129 -19.41 3.29 -33.98
N ILE A 130 -18.17 3.07 -33.53
CA ILE A 130 -17.17 4.13 -33.42
C ILE A 130 -16.71 4.58 -34.82
N LYS A 131 -16.36 3.68 -35.72
CA LYS A 131 -15.83 4.05 -37.03
C LYS A 131 -16.83 4.83 -37.88
N ASN A 132 -18.11 4.47 -37.80
CA ASN A 132 -19.18 5.08 -38.60
C ASN A 132 -19.90 6.23 -37.87
N SER A 133 -19.50 6.55 -36.63
CA SER A 133 -20.16 7.56 -35.80
C SER A 133 -21.66 7.31 -35.65
N GLU A 134 -22.00 6.05 -35.36
CA GLU A 134 -23.38 5.62 -35.21
C GLU A 134 -24.06 6.38 -34.07
N ARG A 135 -25.33 6.73 -34.28
CA ARG A 135 -26.16 7.47 -33.33
C ARG A 135 -26.77 6.54 -32.29
N VAL A 136 -25.88 6.02 -31.43
CA VAL A 136 -26.21 5.10 -30.34
C VAL A 136 -25.79 5.68 -29.00
N ALA A 137 -26.49 5.29 -27.93
CA ALA A 137 -26.23 5.79 -26.59
C ALA A 137 -26.27 4.69 -25.53
N ILE A 138 -25.47 4.88 -24.48
CA ILE A 138 -25.58 4.14 -23.21
C ILE A 138 -25.99 5.15 -22.15
N VAL A 139 -27.08 4.90 -21.45
CA VAL A 139 -27.76 5.94 -20.65
C VAL A 139 -27.99 5.51 -19.20
N THR A 140 -28.30 6.48 -18.36
CA THR A 140 -28.79 6.24 -17.00
C THR A 140 -30.27 5.85 -17.00
N PRO A 141 -30.76 5.12 -15.98
CA PRO A 141 -32.11 4.51 -16.01
C PRO A 141 -33.26 5.51 -16.12
N ASP A 142 -33.02 6.77 -15.70
CA ASP A 142 -33.98 7.86 -15.75
C ASP A 142 -34.23 8.41 -17.17
N LEU A 143 -33.36 8.10 -18.13
CA LEU A 143 -33.46 8.61 -19.51
C LEU A 143 -34.18 7.67 -20.47
N GLY A 144 -34.23 6.36 -20.19
CA GLY A 144 -34.93 5.40 -21.04
C GLY A 144 -34.51 3.95 -20.81
N GLN A 145 -35.08 3.03 -21.60
CA GLN A 145 -34.79 1.60 -21.53
C GLN A 145 -34.04 1.10 -22.76
N LEU A 146 -33.53 -0.13 -22.67
CA LEU A 146 -32.81 -0.77 -23.77
C LEU A 146 -33.70 -0.89 -25.02
N GLY A 147 -33.22 -0.37 -26.15
CA GLY A 147 -33.93 -0.40 -27.44
C GLY A 147 -34.76 0.85 -27.73
N ASP A 148 -34.99 1.70 -26.73
CA ASP A 148 -35.67 2.99 -26.92
C ASP A 148 -34.82 3.95 -27.74
N THR A 149 -35.44 5.03 -28.22
CA THR A 149 -34.75 6.15 -28.86
C THR A 149 -34.97 7.40 -28.02
N ILE A 150 -33.89 8.11 -27.70
CA ILE A 150 -33.94 9.39 -27.01
C ILE A 150 -33.54 10.50 -27.98
N THR A 151 -34.22 11.64 -27.91
CA THR A 151 -33.88 12.82 -28.71
C THR A 151 -33.12 13.79 -27.81
N VAL A 152 -31.90 14.14 -28.18
CA VAL A 152 -31.07 15.13 -27.49
C VAL A 152 -30.94 16.35 -28.40
N ASP A 153 -31.33 17.54 -27.96
CA ASP A 153 -31.38 18.73 -28.82
C ASP A 153 -30.07 19.02 -29.58
N ALA A 154 -28.92 18.68 -28.98
CA ALA A 154 -27.61 18.90 -29.57
C ALA A 154 -27.17 17.83 -30.60
N ILE A 155 -27.78 16.63 -30.61
CA ILE A 155 -27.33 15.49 -31.45
C ILE A 155 -28.47 14.95 -32.32
N GLY A 156 -29.71 15.05 -31.87
CA GLY A 156 -30.89 14.40 -32.44
C GLY A 156 -31.16 13.04 -31.80
N ASP A 157 -31.75 12.14 -32.59
CA ASP A 157 -32.19 10.83 -32.13
C ASP A 157 -31.01 9.86 -31.91
N LEU A 158 -30.96 9.26 -30.73
CA LEU A 158 -29.98 8.27 -30.30
C LEU A 158 -30.67 6.99 -29.86
N LYS A 159 -30.27 5.85 -30.44
CA LYS A 159 -30.79 4.54 -30.04
C LYS A 159 -30.08 4.03 -28.78
N ILE A 160 -30.84 3.66 -27.75
CA ILE A 160 -30.29 3.13 -26.50
C ILE A 160 -29.85 1.68 -26.70
N ILE A 161 -28.55 1.44 -26.53
CA ILE A 161 -27.91 0.12 -26.64
C ILE A 161 -27.44 -0.43 -25.28
N GLY A 162 -27.53 0.37 -24.22
CA GLY A 162 -27.15 0.00 -22.86
C GLY A 162 -27.76 0.92 -21.81
N VAL A 163 -28.00 0.38 -20.63
CA VAL A 163 -28.47 1.12 -19.46
C VAL A 163 -27.55 0.82 -18.27
N LEU A 164 -27.04 1.88 -17.67
CA LEU A 164 -26.13 1.84 -16.52
C LEU A 164 -26.90 1.65 -15.21
N ASP A 165 -26.28 0.98 -14.25
CA ASP A 165 -26.76 0.91 -12.86
C ASP A 165 -26.00 1.96 -12.04
N THR A 166 -26.49 3.20 -12.06
CA THR A 166 -25.84 4.34 -11.38
C THR A 166 -26.88 5.27 -10.76
N ILE A 167 -26.47 5.94 -9.69
CA ILE A 167 -27.26 6.92 -8.96
C ILE A 167 -27.09 8.32 -9.59
N ILE A 168 -26.05 8.52 -10.42
CA ILE A 168 -25.85 9.78 -11.15
C ILE A 168 -26.96 9.87 -12.21
N PRO A 169 -27.90 10.82 -12.09
CA PRO A 169 -29.00 10.94 -13.04
C PRO A 169 -28.53 11.66 -14.31
N ARG A 170 -29.28 11.49 -15.40
CA ARG A 170 -29.15 12.27 -16.64
C ARG A 170 -27.73 12.25 -17.26
N SER A 171 -27.11 11.08 -17.34
CA SER A 171 -25.85 10.89 -18.05
C SER A 171 -26.05 10.07 -19.32
N ILE A 172 -25.49 10.54 -20.44
CA ILE A 172 -25.51 9.87 -21.73
C ILE A 172 -24.08 9.62 -22.16
N TYR A 173 -23.74 8.39 -22.47
CA TYR A 173 -22.48 8.04 -23.13
C TYR A 173 -22.74 7.86 -24.63
N ILE A 174 -21.87 8.45 -25.45
CA ILE A 174 -21.89 8.32 -26.92
C ILE A 174 -20.51 7.88 -27.44
N PRO A 175 -20.42 7.32 -28.67
CA PRO A 175 -19.13 7.00 -29.28
C PRO A 175 -18.24 8.23 -29.46
N CYS A 176 -16.92 8.07 -29.26
CA CYS A 176 -15.97 9.17 -29.38
C CYS A 176 -15.96 9.87 -30.75
N SER A 177 -16.13 9.13 -31.83
CA SER A 177 -16.20 9.72 -33.16
C SER A 177 -17.44 10.60 -33.35
N LEU A 178 -18.58 10.23 -32.76
CA LEU A 178 -19.79 11.04 -32.78
C LEU A 178 -19.59 12.31 -31.95
N PHE A 179 -18.95 12.18 -30.78
CA PHE A 179 -18.59 13.32 -29.95
C PHE A 179 -17.71 14.33 -30.70
N LEU A 180 -16.71 13.83 -31.45
CA LEU A 180 -15.83 14.65 -32.28
C LEU A 180 -16.57 15.29 -33.46
N ASN A 181 -17.42 14.53 -34.17
CA ASN A 181 -18.14 15.03 -35.34
C ASN A 181 -19.11 16.17 -35.00
N GLU A 182 -19.76 16.10 -33.84
CA GLU A 182 -20.70 17.13 -33.37
C GLU A 182 -19.98 18.32 -32.71
N ASN A 183 -18.63 18.33 -32.68
CA ASN A 183 -17.79 19.41 -32.15
C ASN A 183 -18.12 19.82 -30.70
N PHE A 184 -18.38 18.85 -29.83
CA PHE A 184 -18.64 19.15 -28.42
C PHE A 184 -17.41 19.77 -27.73
N THR A 185 -17.69 20.76 -26.89
CA THR A 185 -16.75 21.30 -25.92
C THR A 185 -16.69 20.40 -24.68
N VAL A 186 -15.64 20.54 -23.88
CA VAL A 186 -15.35 19.72 -22.71
C VAL A 186 -15.34 20.59 -21.47
N ASN A 187 -16.10 20.20 -20.46
CA ASN A 187 -16.12 20.83 -19.14
C ASN A 187 -15.28 20.06 -18.14
N THR A 188 -15.26 18.74 -18.25
CA THR A 188 -14.55 17.88 -17.31
C THR A 188 -13.83 16.76 -18.06
N MET A 189 -12.61 16.45 -17.65
CA MET A 189 -11.90 15.24 -18.09
C MET A 189 -11.67 14.30 -16.90
N TYR A 190 -11.74 13.02 -17.18
CA TYR A 190 -11.54 11.92 -16.25
C TYR A 190 -10.43 11.03 -16.79
N PHE A 191 -9.50 10.62 -15.94
CA PHE A 191 -8.50 9.64 -16.34
C PHE A 191 -8.15 8.69 -15.21
N VAL A 192 -7.77 7.47 -15.56
CA VAL A 192 -7.38 6.43 -14.61
C VAL A 192 -5.92 6.07 -14.83
N VAL A 193 -5.05 6.39 -13.87
CA VAL A 193 -3.63 6.06 -13.95
C VAL A 193 -3.39 4.54 -13.83
N GLN A 194 -2.21 4.06 -14.25
CA GLN A 194 -1.85 2.64 -14.21
C GLN A 194 -1.83 2.05 -12.79
N SER A 195 -1.43 2.85 -11.81
CA SER A 195 -1.44 2.49 -10.39
C SER A 195 -1.48 3.76 -9.55
N ARG A 196 -2.03 3.65 -8.34
CA ARG A 196 -2.13 4.74 -7.37
C ARG A 196 -0.80 5.48 -7.23
N LEU A 197 -0.85 6.79 -7.44
CA LEU A 197 0.31 7.66 -7.33
C LEU A 197 0.70 7.85 -5.87
N ASN A 198 2.00 8.02 -5.61
CA ASN A 198 2.47 8.43 -4.30
C ASN A 198 2.28 9.95 -4.10
N LEU A 199 2.44 10.45 -2.86
CA LEU A 199 2.19 11.86 -2.54
C LEU A 199 3.03 12.85 -3.36
N GLN A 200 4.27 12.50 -3.69
CA GLN A 200 5.14 13.35 -4.50
C GLN A 200 4.71 13.36 -5.98
N GLU A 201 4.29 12.21 -6.51
CA GLU A 201 3.75 12.08 -7.87
C GLU A 201 2.40 12.79 -8.00
N ILE A 202 1.53 12.69 -6.99
CA ILE A 202 0.26 13.42 -6.93
C ILE A 202 0.54 14.92 -7.01
N LYS A 203 1.44 15.42 -6.14
CA LYS A 203 1.78 16.84 -6.14
C LYS A 203 2.36 17.29 -7.49
N SER A 204 3.27 16.50 -8.08
CA SER A 204 3.84 16.81 -9.39
C SER A 204 2.79 16.81 -10.52
N LEU A 205 1.78 15.95 -10.43
CA LEU A 205 0.66 15.89 -11.39
C LEU A 205 -0.26 17.10 -11.21
N GLU A 206 -0.62 17.42 -9.97
CA GLU A 206 -1.44 18.60 -9.65
C GLU A 206 -0.74 19.89 -10.08
N ASP A 207 0.55 20.06 -9.77
CA ASP A 207 1.34 21.22 -10.19
C ASP A 207 1.36 21.35 -11.73
N PHE A 208 1.47 20.24 -12.46
CA PHE A 208 1.39 20.23 -13.92
C PHE A 208 0.00 20.62 -14.44
N LEU A 209 -1.07 20.12 -13.83
CA LEU A 209 -2.45 20.41 -14.22
C LEU A 209 -2.80 21.88 -13.94
N TYR A 210 -2.54 22.36 -12.73
CA TYR A 210 -2.80 23.75 -12.31
C TYR A 210 -1.88 24.79 -12.97
N ALA A 211 -0.81 24.38 -13.65
CA ALA A 211 -0.04 25.28 -14.51
C ALA A 211 -0.86 25.78 -15.72
N ASN A 212 -2.01 25.16 -16.01
CA ASN A 212 -2.93 25.59 -17.06
C ASN A 212 -4.04 26.47 -16.47
N GLU A 213 -4.17 27.69 -16.97
CA GLU A 213 -5.10 28.71 -16.42
C GLU A 213 -6.57 28.30 -16.42
N ASN A 214 -6.98 27.44 -17.36
CA ASN A 214 -8.36 26.97 -17.46
C ASN A 214 -8.66 25.79 -16.54
N VAL A 215 -7.72 25.27 -15.75
CA VAL A 215 -7.99 24.20 -14.79
C VAL A 215 -8.48 24.81 -13.47
N PHE A 216 -9.75 24.58 -13.16
CA PHE A 216 -10.38 25.11 -11.94
C PHE A 216 -10.15 24.20 -10.74
N ILE A 217 -10.42 22.89 -10.90
CA ILE A 217 -10.32 21.90 -9.82
C ILE A 217 -9.76 20.60 -10.36
N VAL A 218 -8.73 20.09 -9.68
CA VAL A 218 -8.27 18.70 -9.79
C VAL A 218 -8.74 17.93 -8.55
N GLN A 219 -9.48 16.85 -8.76
CA GLN A 219 -9.87 15.91 -7.71
C GLN A 219 -9.16 14.58 -8.00
N GLY A 220 -8.24 14.19 -7.12
CA GLY A 220 -7.74 12.82 -7.13
C GLY A 220 -8.78 11.84 -6.58
N PRO A 221 -8.42 10.55 -6.49
CA PRO A 221 -9.15 9.61 -5.66
C PRO A 221 -9.39 10.29 -4.32
N ALA A 222 -10.66 10.39 -3.88
CA ALA A 222 -11.00 10.95 -2.58
C ALA A 222 -9.97 10.39 -1.60
N PRO A 223 -9.32 11.23 -0.77
CA PRO A 223 -8.23 10.74 0.02
C PRO A 223 -8.86 9.70 0.93
N THR A 224 -8.62 8.44 0.59
CA THR A 224 -8.90 7.30 1.43
C THR A 224 -8.25 7.55 2.77
N MET A 225 -7.34 8.52 2.93
CA MET A 225 -6.87 9.10 4.19
C MET A 225 -7.91 9.20 5.31
N SER A 226 -9.19 9.55 5.12
CA SER A 226 -10.13 9.51 6.26
C SER A 226 -10.47 8.07 6.70
N VAL A 227 -10.62 7.15 5.75
CA VAL A 227 -10.82 5.70 5.97
C VAL A 227 -9.51 5.03 6.43
N ILE A 228 -8.39 5.30 5.77
CA ILE A 228 -7.02 4.94 6.12
C ILE A 228 -6.65 5.48 7.50
N THR A 229 -7.04 6.69 7.92
CA THR A 229 -6.66 7.20 9.26
C THR A 229 -7.44 6.48 10.35
N SER A 230 -8.73 6.19 10.15
CA SER A 230 -9.47 5.32 11.06
C SER A 230 -8.91 3.90 11.08
N ASP A 231 -8.56 3.34 9.92
CA ASP A 231 -7.99 2.00 9.80
C ASP A 231 -6.55 1.90 10.32
N ILE A 232 -5.75 2.95 10.18
CA ILE A 232 -4.41 3.04 10.78
C ILE A 232 -4.55 3.01 12.30
N SER A 233 -5.51 3.73 12.89
CA SER A 233 -5.67 3.77 14.34
C SER A 233 -6.03 2.39 14.92
N SER A 234 -6.97 1.68 14.32
CA SER A 234 -7.38 0.33 14.73
C SER A 234 -6.28 -0.71 14.44
N TRP A 235 -5.58 -0.56 13.30
CA TRP A 235 -4.42 -1.37 12.95
C TRP A 235 -3.26 -1.17 13.93
N LEU A 236 -2.96 0.08 14.32
CA LEU A 236 -1.91 0.40 15.29
C LEU A 236 -2.16 -0.26 16.64
N ILE A 237 -3.42 -0.30 17.10
CA ILE A 237 -3.80 -1.02 18.33
C ILE A 237 -3.53 -2.52 18.17
N SER A 238 -3.98 -3.12 17.07
CA SER A 238 -3.79 -4.55 16.80
C SER A 238 -2.30 -4.91 16.69
N PHE A 239 -1.53 -4.08 15.97
CA PHE A 239 -0.09 -4.20 15.83
C PHE A 239 0.63 -4.01 17.17
N PHE A 240 0.17 -3.08 18.02
CA PHE A 240 0.71 -2.89 19.35
C PHE A 240 0.50 -4.12 20.24
N ILE A 241 -0.68 -4.75 20.21
CA ILE A 241 -0.93 -6.00 20.96
C ILE A 241 0.01 -7.10 20.47
N ILE A 242 0.16 -7.26 19.16
CA ILE A 242 1.09 -8.25 18.59
C ILE A 242 2.52 -7.95 19.06
N LEU A 243 2.95 -6.69 18.99
CA LEU A 243 4.28 -6.25 19.43
C LEU A 243 4.49 -6.45 20.94
N LEU A 244 3.45 -6.31 21.76
CA LEU A 244 3.48 -6.59 23.19
C LEU A 244 3.67 -8.09 23.47
N VAL A 245 2.95 -8.97 22.75
CA VAL A 245 3.13 -10.43 22.87
C VAL A 245 4.56 -10.81 22.48
N ILE A 246 5.08 -10.23 21.39
CA ILE A 246 6.46 -10.43 20.95
C ILE A 246 7.46 -9.92 21.99
N PHE A 247 7.19 -8.77 22.59
CA PHE A 247 8.02 -8.20 23.65
C PHE A 247 8.10 -9.13 24.87
N ILE A 248 6.97 -9.71 25.29
CA ILE A 248 6.90 -10.69 26.38
C ILE A 248 7.72 -11.94 26.03
N LEU A 249 7.60 -12.44 24.80
CA LEU A 249 8.41 -13.56 24.34
C LEU A 249 9.90 -13.22 24.36
N PHE A 250 10.29 -12.05 23.85
CA PHE A 250 11.67 -11.56 23.91
C PHE A 250 12.19 -11.39 25.34
N LEU A 251 11.35 -11.00 26.30
CA LEU A 251 11.70 -10.96 27.72
C LEU A 251 12.07 -12.36 28.24
N PHE A 252 11.19 -13.36 28.05
CA PHE A 252 11.46 -14.74 28.47
C PHE A 252 12.75 -15.29 27.82
N PHE A 253 12.97 -14.97 26.55
CA PHE A 253 14.19 -15.38 25.85
C PHE A 253 15.44 -14.68 26.38
N ALA A 254 15.36 -13.36 26.60
CA ALA A 254 16.46 -12.58 27.18
C ALA A 254 16.82 -13.08 28.59
N GLN A 255 15.82 -13.48 29.39
CA GLN A 255 16.02 -14.14 30.67
C GLN A 255 16.84 -15.41 30.50
N TYR A 256 16.31 -16.34 29.71
CA TYR A 256 16.86 -17.68 29.57
C TYR A 256 18.32 -17.64 29.12
N MET A 257 18.60 -16.85 28.08
CA MET A 257 19.94 -16.69 27.56
C MET A 257 20.89 -16.08 28.59
N SER A 258 20.43 -15.07 29.32
CA SER A 258 21.22 -14.43 30.37
C SER A 258 21.56 -15.44 31.47
N GLU A 259 20.62 -16.31 31.86
CA GLU A 259 20.87 -17.35 32.86
C GLU A 259 21.94 -18.34 32.44
N LYS A 260 21.92 -18.81 31.19
CA LYS A 260 22.90 -19.80 30.71
C LYS A 260 24.29 -19.19 30.49
N ASN A 261 24.37 -17.91 30.14
CA ASN A 261 25.63 -17.19 29.94
C ASN A 261 26.14 -16.46 31.19
N LYS A 262 25.41 -16.50 32.33
CA LYS A 262 25.82 -15.90 33.63
C LYS A 262 27.29 -16.17 33.98
N ARG A 263 27.74 -17.42 33.80
CA ARG A 263 29.13 -17.83 34.10
C ARG A 263 30.15 -17.12 33.21
N VAL A 264 29.86 -16.94 31.93
CA VAL A 264 30.77 -16.25 30.99
C VAL A 264 30.90 -14.78 31.37
N TYR A 265 29.79 -14.12 31.67
CA TYR A 265 29.81 -12.73 32.12
C TYR A 265 30.52 -12.56 33.47
N ALA A 266 30.35 -13.49 34.41
CA ALA A 266 31.04 -13.46 35.69
C ALA A 266 32.56 -13.67 35.54
N ILE A 267 33.00 -14.56 34.64
CA ILE A 267 34.42 -14.74 34.31
C ILE A 267 35.01 -13.46 33.71
N LEU A 268 34.31 -12.80 32.78
CA LEU A 268 34.74 -11.52 32.23
C LEU A 268 34.89 -10.45 33.32
N GLY A 269 33.94 -10.38 34.26
CA GLY A 269 34.03 -9.49 35.42
C GLY A 269 35.22 -9.77 36.34
N ILE A 270 35.55 -11.05 36.59
CA ILE A 270 36.75 -11.43 37.36
C ILE A 270 38.04 -11.05 36.63
N LEU A 271 38.05 -11.20 35.30
CA LEU A 271 39.19 -10.85 34.45
C LEU A 271 39.39 -9.32 34.31
N GLY A 272 38.56 -8.51 34.98
CA GLY A 272 38.74 -7.06 35.09
C GLY A 272 37.83 -6.23 34.19
N GLU A 273 36.86 -6.83 33.49
CA GLU A 273 35.88 -6.05 32.72
C GLU A 273 34.95 -5.24 33.63
N ARG A 274 34.70 -4.00 33.22
CA ARG A 274 33.78 -3.11 33.95
C ARG A 274 32.34 -3.60 33.77
N LYS A 275 31.49 -3.37 34.78
CA LYS A 275 30.05 -3.69 34.73
C LYS A 275 29.37 -3.11 33.49
N GLU A 276 29.73 -1.88 33.11
CA GLU A 276 29.24 -1.20 31.90
C GLU A 276 29.60 -1.96 30.61
N GLY A 277 30.83 -2.50 30.52
CA GLY A 277 31.28 -3.28 29.37
C GLY A 277 30.54 -4.60 29.22
N ILE A 278 30.26 -5.28 30.35
CA ILE A 278 29.46 -6.51 30.37
C ILE A 278 28.01 -6.24 29.96
N LEU A 279 27.43 -5.14 30.46
CA LEU A 279 26.08 -4.71 30.10
C LEU A 279 25.96 -4.38 28.61
N PHE A 280 26.95 -3.67 28.06
CA PHE A 280 27.04 -3.40 26.63
C PHE A 280 27.14 -4.69 25.79
N LEU A 281 27.97 -5.64 26.21
CA LEU A 281 28.09 -6.95 25.55
C LEU A 281 26.77 -7.73 25.54
N LEU A 282 26.05 -7.74 26.67
CA LEU A 282 24.76 -8.41 26.80
C LEU A 282 23.73 -7.81 25.83
N ILE A 283 23.63 -6.48 25.78
CA ILE A 283 22.70 -5.76 24.91
C ILE A 283 23.02 -6.04 23.42
N ILE A 284 24.30 -5.94 23.04
CA ILE A 284 24.72 -6.20 21.65
C ILE A 284 24.49 -7.66 21.25
N GLU A 285 24.73 -8.62 22.14
CA GLU A 285 24.45 -10.04 21.88
C GLU A 285 22.98 -10.28 21.53
N ARG A 286 22.07 -9.74 22.33
CA ARG A 286 20.63 -9.87 22.11
C ARG A 286 20.21 -9.22 20.79
N GLY A 287 20.66 -7.98 20.57
CA GLY A 287 20.37 -7.26 19.33
C GLY A 287 20.91 -7.99 18.09
N THR A 288 22.11 -8.56 18.17
CA THR A 288 22.73 -9.29 17.04
C THR A 288 21.95 -10.55 16.69
N LEU A 289 21.51 -11.33 17.68
CA LEU A 289 20.73 -12.56 17.45
C LEU A 289 19.37 -12.26 16.83
N VAL A 290 18.71 -11.18 17.27
CA VAL A 290 17.44 -10.75 16.70
C VAL A 290 17.65 -10.24 15.27
N LEU A 291 18.65 -9.40 15.04
CA LEU A 291 18.90 -8.84 13.71
C LEU A 291 19.23 -9.94 12.69
N THR A 292 20.08 -10.91 13.03
CA THR A 292 20.42 -12.02 12.12
C THR A 292 19.19 -12.87 11.81
N SER A 293 18.37 -13.17 12.82
CA SER A 293 17.13 -13.92 12.64
C SER A 293 16.11 -13.17 11.78
N MET A 294 16.00 -11.85 11.96
CA MET A 294 15.15 -10.98 11.14
C MET A 294 15.62 -10.90 9.69
N CYS A 295 16.94 -10.87 9.45
CA CYS A 295 17.47 -10.95 8.09
C CYS A 295 17.07 -12.27 7.43
N VAL A 296 17.24 -13.40 8.11
CA VAL A 296 16.84 -14.72 7.59
C VAL A 296 15.34 -14.78 7.34
N ALA A 297 14.52 -14.30 8.28
CA ALA A 297 13.07 -14.23 8.14
C ALA A 297 12.65 -13.36 6.94
N SER A 298 13.29 -12.21 6.75
CA SER A 298 13.02 -11.30 5.64
C SER A 298 13.34 -11.95 4.30
N VAL A 299 14.47 -12.65 4.21
CA VAL A 299 14.85 -13.41 3.00
C VAL A 299 13.84 -14.50 2.70
N ILE A 300 13.44 -15.29 3.71
CA ILE A 300 12.42 -16.34 3.52
C ILE A 300 11.10 -15.71 3.07
N HIS A 301 10.62 -14.66 3.75
CA HIS A 301 9.40 -13.96 3.37
C HIS A 301 9.45 -13.45 1.93
N PHE A 302 10.57 -12.85 1.53
CA PHE A 302 10.74 -12.33 0.17
C PHE A 302 10.50 -13.41 -0.90
N PHE A 303 10.95 -14.64 -0.67
CA PHE A 303 10.73 -15.76 -1.59
C PHE A 303 9.31 -16.33 -1.53
N ILE A 304 8.68 -16.39 -0.35
CA ILE A 304 7.38 -17.05 -0.18
C ILE A 304 6.17 -16.11 -0.25
N ARG A 305 6.36 -14.79 -0.19
CA ARG A 305 5.29 -13.80 0.00
C ARG A 305 4.14 -13.94 -1.00
N ASN A 306 4.42 -14.06 -2.30
CA ASN A 306 3.38 -14.13 -3.32
C ASN A 306 2.59 -15.45 -3.21
N THR A 307 3.29 -16.55 -2.94
CA THR A 307 2.68 -17.86 -2.72
C THR A 307 1.78 -17.86 -1.49
N LEU A 308 2.26 -17.29 -0.38
CA LEU A 308 1.54 -17.24 0.88
C LEU A 308 0.29 -16.36 0.78
N HIS A 309 0.41 -15.17 0.17
CA HIS A 309 -0.73 -14.29 -0.08
C HIS A 309 -1.77 -14.96 -0.98
N ARG A 310 -1.35 -15.67 -2.04
CA ARG A 310 -2.27 -16.43 -2.90
C ARG A 310 -3.00 -17.55 -2.16
N ILE A 311 -2.29 -18.33 -1.33
CA ILE A 311 -2.92 -19.42 -0.55
C ILE A 311 -3.97 -18.86 0.43
N LEU A 312 -3.72 -17.68 0.98
CA LEU A 312 -4.59 -17.03 1.95
C LEU A 312 -5.67 -16.13 1.32
N ASN A 313 -5.78 -16.09 -0.02
CA ASN A 313 -6.66 -15.17 -0.75
C ASN A 313 -6.50 -13.70 -0.33
N LEU A 314 -5.25 -13.27 -0.12
CA LEU A 314 -4.89 -11.89 0.19
C LEU A 314 -4.38 -11.17 -1.08
N PRO A 315 -4.54 -9.83 -1.17
CA PRO A 315 -3.93 -9.02 -2.22
C PRO A 315 -2.42 -9.23 -2.27
N ASP A 316 -1.78 -9.06 -3.43
CA ASP A 316 -0.33 -9.22 -3.58
C ASP A 316 0.47 -8.39 -2.56
N CYS A 317 1.55 -8.97 -2.04
CA CYS A 317 2.42 -8.28 -1.08
C CYS A 317 3.24 -7.18 -1.77
N LYS A 318 3.02 -5.92 -1.38
CA LYS A 318 3.67 -4.76 -2.00
C LYS A 318 4.84 -4.19 -1.19
N MET A 319 5.41 -5.03 -0.30
CA MET A 319 6.59 -4.66 0.48
C MET A 319 7.80 -4.40 -0.42
N ILE A 320 8.48 -3.29 -0.17
CA ILE A 320 9.79 -2.92 -0.74
C ILE A 320 10.89 -3.15 0.29
N PHE A 321 12.15 -3.06 -0.13
CA PHE A 321 13.33 -3.25 0.73
C PHE A 321 13.27 -2.42 2.03
N ASN A 322 12.89 -1.15 1.93
CA ASN A 322 12.81 -0.25 3.10
C ASN A 322 11.84 -0.75 4.17
N ASP A 323 10.74 -1.41 3.78
CA ASP A 323 9.77 -1.94 4.74
C ASP A 323 10.40 -3.05 5.60
N TYR A 324 11.22 -3.92 5.00
CA TYR A 324 11.96 -4.95 5.74
C TYR A 324 12.97 -4.34 6.72
N VAL A 325 13.66 -3.27 6.32
CA VAL A 325 14.60 -2.55 7.19
C VAL A 325 13.86 -1.95 8.39
N ILE A 326 12.71 -1.32 8.17
CA ILE A 326 11.89 -0.75 9.24
C ILE A 326 11.45 -1.83 10.23
N VAL A 327 10.91 -2.94 9.73
CA VAL A 327 10.47 -4.06 10.60
C VAL A 327 11.64 -4.66 11.39
N ALA A 328 12.79 -4.85 10.76
CA ALA A 328 13.99 -5.34 11.44
C ALA A 328 14.49 -4.40 12.53
N LEU A 329 14.50 -3.08 12.27
CA LEU A 329 14.87 -2.06 13.26
C LEU A 329 13.89 -2.01 14.44
N LEU A 330 12.59 -2.11 14.18
CA LEU A 330 11.57 -2.16 15.25
C LEU A 330 11.77 -3.39 16.14
N CYS A 331 12.00 -4.56 15.56
CA CYS A 331 12.28 -5.78 16.33
C CYS A 331 13.59 -5.69 17.12
N PHE A 332 14.62 -5.09 16.52
CA PHE A 332 15.88 -4.83 17.20
C PHE A 332 15.66 -3.93 18.42
N LEU A 333 15.00 -2.79 18.26
CA LEU A 333 14.69 -1.87 19.38
C LEU A 333 13.86 -2.55 20.47
N ALA A 334 12.82 -3.29 20.09
CA ALA A 334 12.01 -4.06 21.05
C ALA A 334 12.85 -5.06 21.85
N SER A 335 13.82 -5.72 21.20
CA SER A 335 14.74 -6.64 21.88
C SER A 335 15.68 -5.96 22.86
N LEU A 336 16.13 -4.73 22.56
CA LEU A 336 16.96 -3.95 23.47
C LEU A 336 16.16 -3.55 24.72
N ILE A 337 14.92 -3.08 24.54
CA ILE A 337 14.03 -2.72 25.64
C ILE A 337 13.75 -3.95 26.52
N ALA A 338 13.51 -5.11 25.90
CA ALA A 338 13.29 -6.36 26.62
C ALA A 338 14.54 -6.81 27.40
N ALA A 339 15.74 -6.40 26.99
CA ALA A 339 16.96 -6.74 27.72
C ALA A 339 17.17 -5.88 28.99
N ILE A 340 16.50 -4.71 29.12
CA ILE A 340 16.73 -3.76 30.22
C ILE A 340 16.51 -4.38 31.62
N PRO A 341 15.41 -5.08 31.91
CA PRO A 341 15.19 -5.64 33.26
C PRO A 341 16.30 -6.59 33.70
N TYR A 342 16.85 -7.37 32.76
CA TYR A 342 17.95 -8.30 33.02
C TYR A 342 19.28 -7.59 33.19
N ALA A 343 19.53 -6.58 32.36
CA ALA A 343 20.71 -5.72 32.47
C ALA A 343 20.75 -5.03 33.85
N VAL A 344 19.62 -4.51 34.31
CA VAL A 344 19.45 -3.91 35.65
C VAL A 344 19.66 -4.95 36.75
N SER A 345 19.03 -6.13 36.66
CA SER A 345 19.22 -7.22 37.63
C SER A 345 20.69 -7.65 37.77
N TYR A 346 21.44 -7.63 36.66
CA TYR A 346 22.87 -7.96 36.65
C TYR A 346 23.71 -6.92 37.41
N LEU A 347 23.43 -5.62 37.25
CA LEU A 347 24.17 -4.55 37.91
C LEU A 347 24.12 -4.64 39.44
N PHE A 348 22.97 -5.06 39.99
CA PHE A 348 22.72 -5.12 41.43
C PHE A 348 23.24 -6.40 42.11
N LYS A 349 23.65 -7.44 41.36
CA LYS A 349 24.17 -8.70 41.94
C LYS A 349 25.70 -8.71 42.02
N GLN A 350 26.25 -9.27 43.10
CA GLN A 350 27.69 -9.49 43.26
C GLN A 350 28.16 -10.68 42.40
N TYR A 351 29.36 -10.59 41.80
CA TYR A 351 29.91 -11.60 40.89
C TYR A 351 30.10 -12.99 41.54
N THR A 352 30.49 -13.02 42.82
CA THR A 352 30.69 -14.25 43.61
C THR A 352 29.39 -15.02 43.83
N VAL A 353 28.28 -14.30 44.03
CA VAL A 353 26.93 -14.88 44.15
C VAL A 353 26.47 -15.44 42.81
N GLN A 354 26.80 -14.78 41.70
CA GLN A 354 26.45 -15.25 40.35
C GLN A 354 27.20 -16.53 39.94
N LEU A 355 28.45 -16.71 40.37
CA LEU A 355 29.23 -17.91 40.11
C LEU A 355 28.71 -19.13 40.89
N LYS A 356 28.39 -18.96 42.18
CA LYS A 356 27.79 -20.02 43.00
C LYS A 356 26.40 -20.47 42.52
N GLN A 357 25.66 -19.59 41.83
CA GLN A 357 24.35 -19.91 41.23
C GLN A 357 24.45 -20.47 39.80
N SER A 358 25.67 -20.65 39.28
CA SER A 358 25.92 -21.12 37.91
C SER A 358 26.45 -22.55 37.80
N GLU A 359 26.67 -23.19 38.95
CA GLU A 359 26.74 -24.65 39.11
C GLU A 359 25.32 -25.23 39.06
#